data_AF-A0A7Y2AMW0-F1
#
_entry.id   AF-A0A7Y2AMW0-F1
#
_cell.length_a   1.000
_cell.length_b   1.000
_cell.length_c   1.000
_cell.angle_alpha   90.00
_cell.angle_beta   90.00
_cell.angle_gamma   90.00
#
_symmetry.space_group_name_H-M   'P 1'
#
loop_
_entity.id
_entity.type
_entity.pdbx_description
1 polymer ?
#
loop_
_entity_poly.entity_id
_entity_poly.type
_entity_poly.pdbx_seq_one_letter_code
_entity_poly.pdbx_strand_id
1 'polypeptide(L)'
;MNTPSNTNRTGYPRGNRAAYTLIELVAAMTASTILMAALAATVLISTTMLESPADDRRAWRDRDLSDRVAADLRYATTIDDNFSNGFQLSKANVYNGAAENVTYDAYVEGLTRTVGAGPTIQLDSEAPSHSFTVDGYSAPSSIAQSTSVRVRATSATSAPGTVSTFLADFPAGCKNGDGVIIAIAANSPSSVSIGPSGWNLIYAENKGTLRSFIAYNIYDSSNPGPAIISFNEPSDAVAVMIAFENASEFDPANWFDDDKGTAVFDTPQTHPQPKEPTDGATLPKHLNLQIIAANGNPWPNQTLGVASFTDAAKATSIGDVNSVGIVFRNGAAPVLPDPPRFWQQTTGDWIRVGMRLGTGS
;
A
#
# COMPACT_ATOMS: atom_id res chain seq x y z
N MET A 1 -69.64 83.86 8.24
CA MET A 1 -68.71 82.95 8.95
C MET A 1 -68.94 81.55 8.38
N ASN A 2 -67.89 80.90 7.88
CA ASN A 2 -67.71 79.49 7.46
C ASN A 2 -68.90 78.59 7.01
N THR A 3 -68.78 78.08 5.77
CA THR A 3 -69.03 76.67 5.31
C THR A 3 -70.45 76.08 5.42
N PRO A 4 -70.81 74.95 4.74
CA PRO A 4 -70.03 74.06 3.85
C PRO A 4 -70.40 74.29 2.35
N SER A 5 -70.17 73.42 1.34
CA SER A 5 -69.77 72.00 1.29
C SER A 5 -69.03 71.61 -0.02
N ASN A 6 -68.80 70.31 -0.21
CA ASN A 6 -68.19 69.64 -1.38
C ASN A 6 -69.08 68.45 -1.80
N THR A 7 -68.98 68.01 -3.06
CA THR A 7 -68.58 66.63 -3.40
C THR A 7 -68.24 66.53 -4.89
N ASN A 8 -66.99 66.22 -5.21
CA ASN A 8 -66.54 65.91 -6.57
C ASN A 8 -66.36 64.39 -6.73
N ARG A 9 -66.57 63.88 -7.96
CA ARG A 9 -66.56 62.44 -8.27
C ARG A 9 -65.21 61.77 -8.00
N THR A 10 -65.28 60.55 -7.50
CA THR A 10 -64.15 59.63 -7.31
C THR A 10 -63.58 59.12 -8.65
N GLY A 11 -62.27 59.24 -8.82
CA GLY A 11 -61.52 58.52 -9.85
C GLY A 11 -60.97 57.19 -9.30
N TYR A 12 -61.05 56.12 -10.10
CA TYR A 12 -60.37 54.85 -9.81
C TYR A 12 -58.95 54.85 -10.39
N PRO A 13 -57.94 54.38 -9.62
CA PRO A 13 -56.76 53.75 -10.19
C PRO A 13 -56.87 52.23 -10.10
N ARG A 14 -56.87 51.54 -11.25
CA ARG A 14 -56.53 50.11 -11.31
C ARG A 14 -55.00 49.99 -11.30
N GLY A 15 -54.43 49.22 -10.38
CA GLY A 15 -52.99 48.92 -10.35
C GLY A 15 -52.64 47.80 -9.38
N ASN A 16 -51.56 47.08 -9.67
CA ASN A 16 -50.88 46.11 -8.80
C ASN A 16 -51.60 44.80 -8.44
N ARG A 17 -51.98 43.99 -9.45
CA ARG A 17 -52.24 42.53 -9.27
C ARG A 17 -51.65 41.58 -10.33
N ALA A 18 -50.90 42.09 -11.31
CA ALA A 18 -50.40 41.28 -12.45
C ALA A 18 -48.87 41.08 -12.51
N ALA A 19 -48.09 41.72 -11.62
CA ALA A 19 -46.63 41.67 -11.66
C ALA A 19 -46.00 40.53 -10.84
N TYR A 20 -46.68 40.08 -9.76
CA TYR A 20 -46.16 39.02 -8.88
C TYR A 20 -46.10 37.65 -9.57
N THR A 21 -47.09 37.34 -10.40
CA THR A 21 -47.21 36.03 -11.07
C THR A 21 -46.08 35.71 -12.04
N LEU A 22 -45.44 36.72 -12.64
CA LEU A 22 -44.36 36.51 -13.62
C LEU A 22 -43.00 36.28 -12.92
N ILE A 23 -42.75 36.99 -11.82
CA ILE A 23 -41.57 36.79 -10.97
C ILE A 23 -41.63 35.40 -10.30
N GLU A 24 -42.80 35.02 -9.78
CA GLU A 24 -43.04 33.68 -9.23
C GLU A 24 -42.84 32.57 -10.28
N LEU A 25 -43.30 32.78 -11.52
CA LEU A 25 -43.10 31.82 -12.61
C LEU A 25 -41.62 31.65 -12.98
N VAL A 26 -40.85 32.75 -13.03
CA VAL A 26 -39.40 32.69 -13.30
C VAL A 26 -38.66 32.02 -12.14
N ALA A 27 -39.01 32.33 -10.89
CA ALA A 27 -38.42 31.68 -9.71
C ALA A 27 -38.75 30.18 -9.63
N ALA A 28 -39.97 29.78 -9.97
CA ALA A 28 -40.36 28.38 -10.06
C ALA A 28 -39.61 27.65 -11.19
N MET A 29 -39.40 28.30 -12.35
CA MET A 29 -38.62 27.73 -13.45
C MET A 29 -37.13 27.56 -13.07
N THR A 30 -36.49 28.57 -12.45
CA THR A 30 -35.09 28.45 -12.03
C THR A 30 -34.90 27.44 -10.91
N ALA A 31 -35.82 27.38 -9.93
CA ALA A 31 -35.81 26.32 -8.93
C ALA A 31 -35.94 24.92 -9.57
N SER A 32 -36.84 24.76 -10.55
CA SER A 32 -37.05 23.48 -11.24
C SER A 32 -35.86 23.05 -12.09
N THR A 33 -35.18 23.97 -12.77
CA THR A 33 -33.98 23.63 -13.55
C THR A 33 -32.79 23.31 -12.67
N ILE A 34 -32.59 24.02 -11.56
CA ILE A 34 -31.58 23.68 -10.55
C ILE A 34 -31.85 22.30 -9.96
N LEU A 35 -33.11 21.98 -9.63
CA LEU A 35 -33.49 20.69 -9.06
C LEU A 35 -33.33 19.53 -10.06
N MET A 36 -33.65 19.74 -11.35
CA MET A 36 -33.36 18.74 -12.40
C MET A 36 -31.86 18.59 -12.66
N ALA A 37 -31.07 19.66 -12.63
CA ALA A 37 -29.62 19.59 -12.77
C ALA A 37 -28.96 18.84 -11.59
N ALA A 38 -29.41 19.10 -10.36
CA ALA A 38 -28.97 18.37 -9.17
C ALA A 38 -29.34 16.88 -9.24
N LEU A 39 -30.57 16.55 -9.67
CA LEU A 39 -31.01 15.16 -9.84
C LEU A 39 -30.16 14.43 -10.90
N ALA A 40 -29.95 15.06 -12.06
CA ALA A 40 -29.12 14.51 -13.13
C ALA A 40 -27.66 14.30 -12.69
N ALA A 41 -27.10 15.25 -11.94
CA ALA A 41 -25.76 15.11 -11.37
C ALA A 41 -25.68 13.95 -10.35
N THR A 42 -26.66 13.80 -9.46
CA THR A 42 -26.68 12.66 -8.51
C THR A 42 -26.86 11.32 -9.19
N VAL A 43 -27.69 11.22 -10.23
CA VAL A 43 -27.81 9.99 -11.04
C VAL A 43 -26.47 9.67 -11.70
N LEU A 44 -25.85 10.64 -12.37
CA LEU A 44 -24.59 10.44 -13.08
C LEU A 44 -23.45 10.02 -12.12
N ILE A 45 -23.32 10.70 -10.97
CA ILE A 45 -22.36 10.34 -9.91
C ILE A 45 -22.63 8.93 -9.39
N SER A 46 -23.90 8.57 -9.13
CA SER A 46 -24.25 7.22 -8.66
C SER A 46 -23.94 6.13 -9.69
N THR A 47 -24.10 6.41 -10.99
CA THR A 47 -23.73 5.47 -12.06
C THR A 47 -22.23 5.36 -12.28
N THR A 48 -21.44 6.39 -11.97
CA THR A 48 -19.97 6.34 -12.03
C THR A 48 -19.32 5.76 -10.77
N MET A 49 -20.03 5.72 -9.64
CA MET A 49 -19.58 5.07 -8.39
C MET A 49 -20.01 3.61 -8.27
N LEU A 50 -20.86 3.14 -9.18
CA LEU A 50 -21.14 1.71 -9.36
C LEU A 50 -20.17 1.16 -10.41
N GLU A 51 -18.97 0.80 -9.96
CA GLU A 51 -18.06 -0.05 -10.72
C GLU A 51 -18.85 -1.31 -11.13
N SER A 52 -18.83 -1.65 -12.42
CA SER A 52 -19.64 -2.74 -12.92
C SER A 52 -19.18 -4.04 -12.27
N PRO A 53 -20.06 -4.88 -11.70
CA PRO A 53 -19.65 -6.17 -11.16
C PRO A 53 -18.99 -7.08 -12.22
N ALA A 54 -19.12 -6.78 -13.51
CA ALA A 54 -18.36 -7.46 -14.57
C ALA A 54 -16.90 -7.00 -14.64
N ASP A 55 -16.63 -5.72 -14.42
CA ASP A 55 -15.29 -5.13 -14.55
C ASP A 55 -14.44 -5.39 -13.31
N ASP A 56 -15.03 -5.40 -12.10
CA ASP A 56 -14.39 -5.93 -10.88
C ASP A 56 -13.93 -7.38 -11.08
N ARG A 57 -14.83 -8.24 -11.59
CA ARG A 57 -14.52 -9.66 -11.82
C ARG A 57 -13.47 -9.86 -12.90
N ARG A 58 -13.39 -8.99 -13.91
CA ARG A 58 -12.29 -8.95 -14.88
C ARG A 58 -10.99 -8.54 -14.20
N ALA A 59 -10.95 -7.44 -13.45
CA ALA A 59 -9.75 -7.00 -12.74
C ALA A 59 -9.19 -8.06 -11.77
N TRP A 60 -10.07 -8.77 -11.04
CA TRP A 60 -9.68 -9.89 -10.19
C TRP A 60 -9.16 -11.11 -10.97
N ARG A 61 -9.80 -11.45 -12.11
CA ARG A 61 -9.35 -12.53 -13.00
C ARG A 61 -7.98 -12.20 -13.61
N ASP A 62 -7.83 -11.01 -14.19
CA ASP A 62 -6.61 -10.52 -14.81
C ASP A 62 -5.44 -10.49 -13.81
N ARG A 63 -5.71 -10.16 -12.55
CA ARG A 63 -4.74 -10.25 -11.47
C ARG A 63 -4.34 -11.68 -11.15
N ASP A 64 -5.27 -12.62 -10.99
CA ASP A 64 -4.94 -14.04 -10.75
C ASP A 64 -4.14 -14.65 -11.92
N LEU A 65 -4.49 -14.31 -13.16
CA LEU A 65 -3.73 -14.68 -14.36
C LEU A 65 -2.30 -14.13 -14.31
N SER A 66 -2.13 -12.85 -14.02
CA SER A 66 -0.83 -12.19 -13.93
C SER A 66 0.04 -12.77 -12.80
N ASP A 67 -0.50 -12.88 -11.58
CA ASP A 67 0.17 -13.46 -10.42
C ASP A 67 0.62 -14.91 -10.70
N ARG A 68 -0.21 -15.69 -11.41
CA ARG A 68 0.07 -17.09 -11.79
C ARG A 68 1.14 -17.22 -12.88
N VAL A 69 1.09 -16.40 -13.93
CA VAL A 69 2.14 -16.42 -14.97
C VAL A 69 3.46 -15.88 -14.42
N ALA A 70 3.43 -14.79 -13.64
CA ALA A 70 4.62 -14.27 -12.97
C ALA A 70 5.23 -15.30 -12.01
N ALA A 71 4.42 -16.08 -11.29
CA ALA A 71 4.91 -17.18 -10.47
C ALA A 71 5.60 -18.28 -11.28
N ASP A 72 5.03 -18.72 -12.41
CA ASP A 72 5.67 -19.75 -13.24
C ASP A 72 6.93 -19.24 -13.94
N LEU A 73 6.93 -18.01 -14.47
CA LEU A 73 8.11 -17.36 -15.08
C LEU A 73 9.24 -17.16 -14.06
N ARG A 74 8.92 -16.79 -12.81
CA ARG A 74 9.91 -16.62 -11.73
C ARG A 74 10.64 -17.91 -11.36
N TYR A 75 10.09 -19.07 -11.69
CA TYR A 75 10.72 -20.38 -11.50
C TYR A 75 11.20 -21.02 -12.80
N ALA A 76 11.09 -20.32 -13.94
CA ALA A 76 11.56 -20.80 -15.22
C ALA A 76 13.10 -20.86 -15.28
N THR A 77 13.62 -21.97 -15.79
CA THR A 77 15.02 -22.15 -16.18
C THR A 77 15.24 -21.81 -17.66
N THR A 78 14.22 -22.01 -18.50
CA THR A 78 14.17 -21.59 -19.90
C THR A 78 12.77 -21.11 -20.28
N ILE A 79 12.68 -20.18 -21.22
CA ILE A 79 11.44 -19.75 -21.88
C ILE A 79 11.63 -19.97 -23.38
N ASP A 80 10.62 -20.52 -24.04
CA ASP A 80 10.55 -20.71 -25.48
C ASP A 80 9.28 -20.02 -26.01
N ASP A 81 9.47 -18.93 -26.74
CA ASP A 81 8.44 -18.08 -27.33
C ASP A 81 8.19 -18.41 -28.81
N ASN A 82 8.78 -19.48 -29.36
CA ASN A 82 8.58 -19.91 -30.75
C ASN A 82 7.20 -20.57 -31.00
N PHE A 83 6.24 -20.40 -30.08
CA PHE A 83 4.88 -20.94 -30.19
C PHE A 83 3.95 -19.92 -30.86
N SER A 84 3.15 -20.37 -31.82
CA SER A 84 2.34 -19.46 -32.67
C SER A 84 1.29 -18.64 -31.91
N ASN A 85 0.83 -19.14 -30.76
CA ASN A 85 -0.30 -18.60 -29.99
C ASN A 85 -0.01 -18.50 -28.48
N GLY A 86 1.27 -18.52 -28.06
CA GLY A 86 1.60 -18.60 -26.63
C GLY A 86 3.09 -18.75 -26.37
N PHE A 87 3.44 -19.38 -25.25
CA PHE A 87 4.82 -19.63 -24.86
C PHE A 87 4.92 -20.90 -24.01
N GLN A 88 6.09 -21.52 -24.03
CA GLN A 88 6.44 -22.61 -23.13
C GLN A 88 7.55 -22.14 -22.19
N LEU A 89 7.53 -22.62 -20.95
CA LEU A 89 8.66 -22.49 -20.03
C LEU A 89 9.02 -23.86 -19.47
N SER A 90 10.29 -24.08 -19.17
CA SER A 90 10.74 -25.22 -18.38
C SER A 90 11.10 -24.75 -16.98
N LYS A 91 10.72 -25.51 -15.96
CA LYS A 91 11.01 -25.22 -14.55
C LYS A 91 11.26 -26.50 -13.77
N ALA A 92 11.78 -26.40 -12.55
CA ALA A 92 11.83 -27.56 -11.65
C ALA A 92 10.43 -27.85 -11.07
N ASN A 93 9.99 -29.11 -11.18
CA ASN A 93 8.77 -29.60 -10.53
C ASN A 93 8.91 -29.50 -9.00
N VAL A 94 7.90 -28.94 -8.36
CA VAL A 94 7.93 -28.58 -6.92
C VAL A 94 7.98 -29.81 -5.99
N TYR A 95 7.58 -30.99 -6.46
CA TYR A 95 7.51 -32.22 -5.67
C TYR A 95 8.77 -33.09 -5.75
N ASN A 96 9.49 -33.08 -6.87
CA ASN A 96 10.61 -33.99 -7.12
C ASN A 96 11.86 -33.34 -7.74
N GLY A 97 11.83 -32.04 -8.07
CA GLY A 97 12.94 -31.30 -8.65
C GLY A 97 13.28 -31.64 -10.12
N ALA A 98 12.54 -32.55 -10.76
CA ALA A 98 12.74 -32.88 -12.18
C ALA A 98 12.32 -31.71 -13.08
N ALA A 99 12.90 -31.61 -14.28
CA ALA A 99 12.46 -30.63 -15.26
C ALA A 99 11.02 -30.91 -15.72
N GLU A 100 10.19 -29.87 -15.68
CA GLU A 100 8.77 -29.88 -16.01
C GLU A 100 8.45 -28.69 -16.89
N ASN A 101 7.82 -28.96 -18.03
CA ASN A 101 7.41 -27.91 -18.95
C ASN A 101 6.01 -27.41 -18.60
N VAL A 102 5.83 -26.10 -18.54
CA VAL A 102 4.52 -25.44 -18.49
C VAL A 102 4.28 -24.79 -19.84
N THR A 103 3.22 -25.18 -20.52
CA THR A 103 2.80 -24.57 -21.79
C THR A 103 1.61 -23.66 -21.53
N TYR A 104 1.69 -22.43 -22.01
CA TYR A 104 0.58 -21.49 -22.11
C TYR A 104 0.19 -21.37 -23.58
N ASP A 105 -1.09 -21.59 -23.89
CA ASP A 105 -1.63 -21.53 -25.25
C ASP A 105 -2.93 -20.72 -25.24
N ALA A 106 -2.97 -19.63 -26.01
CA ALA A 106 -4.07 -18.69 -26.11
C ALA A 106 -4.75 -18.85 -27.47
N TYR A 107 -5.83 -19.63 -27.51
CA TYR A 107 -6.53 -19.98 -28.75
C TYR A 107 -8.01 -19.56 -28.70
N VAL A 108 -8.79 -20.00 -29.67
CA VAL A 108 -10.23 -19.64 -29.83
C VAL A 108 -11.07 -20.03 -28.59
N GLU A 109 -10.62 -21.01 -27.80
CA GLU A 109 -11.26 -21.44 -26.56
C GLU A 109 -10.77 -20.68 -25.30
N GLY A 110 -9.90 -19.68 -25.46
CA GLY A 110 -9.35 -18.91 -24.33
C GLY A 110 -7.87 -19.15 -24.07
N LEU A 111 -7.40 -18.66 -22.92
CA LEU A 111 -6.05 -18.92 -22.40
C LEU A 111 -6.07 -20.23 -21.63
N THR A 112 -5.21 -21.17 -22.02
CA THR A 112 -5.05 -22.47 -21.36
C THR A 112 -3.64 -22.66 -20.83
N ARG A 113 -3.49 -23.55 -19.85
CA ARG A 113 -2.21 -23.90 -19.23
C ARG A 113 -2.12 -25.41 -18.99
N THR A 114 -1.05 -26.00 -19.47
CA THR A 114 -0.73 -27.43 -19.29
C THR A 114 0.59 -27.57 -18.55
N VAL A 115 0.71 -28.54 -17.64
CA VAL A 115 1.92 -28.78 -16.83
C VAL A 115 2.37 -30.22 -17.02
N GLY A 116 3.55 -30.41 -17.60
CA GLY A 116 4.08 -31.73 -17.93
C GLY A 116 3.11 -32.53 -18.81
N ALA A 117 2.77 -33.74 -18.35
CA ALA A 117 1.73 -34.59 -18.96
C ALA A 117 0.37 -34.50 -18.22
N GLY A 118 0.16 -33.47 -17.40
CA GLY A 118 -1.08 -33.22 -16.66
C GLY A 118 -2.23 -32.70 -17.54
N PRO A 119 -3.44 -32.58 -16.97
CA PRO A 119 -4.58 -32.04 -17.69
C PRO A 119 -4.36 -30.58 -18.07
N THR A 120 -4.79 -30.18 -19.26
CA THR A 120 -4.91 -28.78 -19.67
C THR A 120 -6.00 -28.09 -18.86
N ILE A 121 -5.66 -26.95 -18.25
CA ILE A 121 -6.57 -26.13 -17.45
C ILE A 121 -6.88 -24.87 -18.23
N GLN A 122 -8.17 -24.58 -18.46
CA GLN A 122 -8.62 -23.29 -18.99
C GLN A 122 -8.49 -22.24 -17.88
N LEU A 123 -7.75 -21.16 -18.14
CA LEU A 123 -7.50 -20.07 -17.20
C LEU A 123 -8.40 -18.86 -17.45
N ASP A 124 -8.64 -18.55 -18.73
CA ASP A 124 -9.67 -17.60 -19.17
C ASP A 124 -10.37 -18.19 -20.39
N SER A 125 -11.67 -17.95 -20.52
CA SER A 125 -12.49 -18.34 -21.67
C SER A 125 -12.70 -17.21 -22.70
N GLU A 126 -12.29 -15.97 -22.39
CA GLU A 126 -12.56 -14.79 -23.23
C GLU A 126 -11.35 -14.34 -24.09
N ALA A 127 -10.19 -15.01 -23.98
CA ALA A 127 -8.93 -14.70 -24.66
C ALA A 127 -8.59 -13.20 -24.80
N PRO A 128 -8.61 -12.37 -23.73
CA PRO A 128 -8.22 -10.97 -23.85
C PRO A 128 -6.71 -10.87 -24.13
N SER A 129 -6.32 -9.88 -24.95
CA SER A 129 -4.90 -9.60 -25.17
C SER A 129 -4.31 -8.88 -23.95
N HIS A 130 -3.63 -9.62 -23.07
CA HIS A 130 -2.94 -9.05 -21.91
C HIS A 130 -1.48 -8.74 -22.25
N SER A 131 -1.00 -7.58 -21.81
CA SER A 131 0.42 -7.20 -21.86
C SER A 131 0.86 -6.84 -20.45
N PHE A 132 1.80 -7.60 -19.92
CA PHE A 132 2.44 -7.34 -18.63
C PHE A 132 3.93 -7.67 -18.75
N THR A 133 4.77 -6.84 -18.14
CA THR A 133 6.23 -7.03 -18.15
C THR A 133 6.64 -7.77 -16.88
N VAL A 134 7.29 -8.92 -17.04
CA VAL A 134 7.94 -9.64 -15.94
C VAL A 134 9.45 -9.52 -16.12
N ASP A 135 10.14 -8.97 -15.13
CA ASP A 135 11.60 -8.86 -15.16
C ASP A 135 12.22 -10.26 -15.18
N GLY A 136 12.92 -10.58 -16.27
CA GLY A 136 13.47 -11.91 -16.52
C GLY A 136 14.67 -12.24 -15.63
N TYR A 137 14.42 -12.90 -14.50
CA TYR A 137 15.45 -13.53 -13.66
C TYR A 137 15.42 -15.04 -13.85
N SER A 138 16.57 -15.63 -14.17
CA SER A 138 16.72 -17.09 -14.27
C SER A 138 16.70 -17.74 -12.87
N ALA A 139 15.81 -18.72 -12.69
CA ALA A 139 15.63 -19.39 -11.41
C ALA A 139 16.77 -20.38 -11.09
N PRO A 140 17.19 -20.53 -9.81
CA PRO A 140 18.11 -21.58 -9.41
C PRO A 140 17.51 -22.98 -9.66
N SER A 141 18.34 -23.90 -10.16
CA SER A 141 17.93 -25.26 -10.57
C SER A 141 17.56 -26.22 -9.43
N SER A 142 17.39 -25.73 -8.19
CA SER A 142 16.86 -26.53 -7.08
C SER A 142 16.05 -25.66 -6.11
N ILE A 143 14.79 -26.05 -5.90
CA ILE A 143 13.98 -25.58 -4.77
C ILE A 143 14.27 -26.53 -3.60
N ALA A 144 15.29 -26.22 -2.81
CA ALA A 144 15.40 -26.80 -1.48
C ALA A 144 14.14 -26.40 -0.67
N GLN A 145 13.55 -27.36 0.03
CA GLN A 145 12.20 -27.32 0.63
C GLN A 145 12.06 -26.39 1.86
N SER A 146 12.78 -25.27 1.90
CA SER A 146 12.59 -24.19 2.88
C SER A 146 11.71 -23.11 2.26
N THR A 147 10.54 -22.87 2.84
CA THR A 147 9.68 -21.74 2.51
C THR A 147 10.43 -20.42 2.72
N SER A 148 10.36 -19.50 1.75
CA SER A 148 10.96 -18.17 1.90
C SER A 148 10.25 -17.38 2.99
N VAL A 149 10.94 -16.41 3.61
CA VAL A 149 10.26 -15.40 4.42
C VAL A 149 9.29 -14.62 3.54
N ARG A 150 8.07 -14.37 4.01
CA ARG A 150 7.03 -13.65 3.25
C ARG A 150 6.23 -12.73 4.17
N VAL A 151 5.80 -11.59 3.63
CA VAL A 151 4.82 -10.73 4.29
C VAL A 151 3.46 -11.44 4.29
N ARG A 152 2.85 -11.62 5.46
CA ARG A 152 1.50 -12.18 5.59
C ARG A 152 0.44 -11.10 5.61
N ALA A 153 0.62 -10.09 6.45
CA ALA A 153 -0.39 -9.05 6.70
C ALA A 153 0.28 -7.79 7.27
N THR A 154 -0.38 -6.65 7.12
CA THR A 154 0.05 -5.37 7.68
C THR A 154 -1.09 -4.65 8.37
N SER A 155 -0.75 -3.74 9.28
CA SER A 155 -1.68 -2.77 9.88
C SER A 155 -0.97 -1.42 10.03
N ALA A 156 -1.76 -0.36 10.09
CA ALA A 156 -1.29 1.01 10.21
C ALA A 156 -2.19 1.75 11.20
N THR A 157 -1.60 2.57 12.06
CA THR A 157 -2.35 3.36 13.05
C THR A 157 -1.66 4.69 13.29
N SER A 158 -2.44 5.76 13.34
CA SER A 158 -2.01 7.08 13.76
C SER A 158 -2.60 7.42 15.13
N ALA A 159 -1.85 8.18 15.93
CA ALA A 159 -2.40 8.80 17.11
C ALA A 159 -3.49 9.82 16.71
N PRO A 160 -4.54 10.04 17.52
CA PRO A 160 -5.60 11.02 17.27
C PRO A 160 -5.15 12.48 17.46
N GLY A 161 -3.83 12.74 17.47
CA GLY A 161 -3.18 13.97 17.87
C GLY A 161 -2.03 13.68 18.84
N THR A 162 -1.60 14.69 19.59
CA THR A 162 -0.52 14.55 20.59
C THR A 162 -1.00 13.73 21.81
N VAL A 163 -0.42 12.55 22.03
CA VAL A 163 -0.83 11.60 23.09
C VAL A 163 0.36 11.04 23.87
N SER A 164 0.15 10.67 25.13
CA SER A 164 1.12 9.88 25.90
C SER A 164 1.02 8.38 25.61
N THR A 165 -0.13 7.89 25.13
CA THR A 165 -0.34 6.48 24.78
C THR A 165 -1.31 6.34 23.60
N PHE A 166 -1.10 5.33 22.76
CA PHE A 166 -2.11 4.84 21.82
C PHE A 166 -1.98 3.34 21.58
N LEU A 167 -3.02 2.76 20.97
CA LEU A 167 -3.09 1.34 20.63
C LEU A 167 -2.74 1.15 19.16
N ALA A 168 -2.05 0.06 18.84
CA ALA A 168 -1.85 -0.42 17.47
C ALA A 168 -2.29 -1.89 17.40
N ASP A 169 -3.31 -2.17 16.59
CA ASP A 169 -3.85 -3.52 16.44
C ASP A 169 -2.90 -4.41 15.62
N PHE A 170 -2.77 -5.66 16.04
CA PHE A 170 -2.08 -6.68 15.24
C PHE A 170 -2.77 -6.83 13.86
N PRO A 171 -2.01 -7.04 12.77
CA PRO A 171 -2.58 -7.28 11.45
C PRO A 171 -3.62 -8.41 11.46
N ALA A 172 -4.79 -8.18 10.85
CA ALA A 172 -5.94 -9.10 10.91
C ALA A 172 -5.68 -10.49 10.28
N GLY A 173 -4.56 -10.66 9.56
CA GLY A 173 -4.12 -11.94 9.00
C GLY A 173 -3.12 -12.73 9.86
N CYS A 174 -2.65 -12.21 11.00
CA CYS A 174 -1.65 -12.87 11.86
C CYS A 174 -2.06 -14.29 12.29
N LYS A 175 -1.06 -15.16 12.42
CA LYS A 175 -1.14 -16.53 12.93
C LYS A 175 -0.06 -16.78 13.96
N ASN A 176 -0.30 -17.75 14.85
CA ASN A 176 0.66 -18.12 15.90
C ASN A 176 1.99 -18.54 15.30
N GLY A 177 3.08 -17.98 15.82
CA GLY A 177 4.43 -18.21 15.31
C GLY A 177 4.83 -17.30 14.13
N ASP A 178 3.93 -16.47 13.60
CA ASP A 178 4.37 -15.37 12.72
C ASP A 178 5.21 -14.38 13.55
N GLY A 179 6.33 -13.93 13.00
CA GLY A 179 7.02 -12.78 13.56
C GLY A 179 6.31 -11.50 13.15
N VAL A 180 6.26 -10.54 14.07
CA VAL A 180 5.65 -9.22 13.86
C VAL A 180 6.70 -8.16 14.18
N ILE A 181 6.99 -7.29 13.21
CA ILE A 181 7.75 -6.05 13.44
C ILE A 181 6.76 -4.90 13.55
N ILE A 182 6.98 -4.03 14.54
CA ILE A 182 6.34 -2.73 14.64
C ILE A 182 7.39 -1.65 14.38
N ALA A 183 7.05 -0.70 13.50
CA ALA A 183 7.83 0.49 13.22
C ALA A 183 7.03 1.72 13.63
N ILE A 184 7.61 2.55 14.50
CA ILE A 184 6.99 3.75 15.06
C ILE A 184 7.80 4.96 14.61
N ALA A 185 7.13 5.97 14.06
CA ALA A 185 7.69 7.31 13.92
C ALA A 185 6.92 8.25 14.85
N ALA A 186 7.63 9.06 15.64
CA ALA A 186 7.03 9.99 16.57
C ALA A 186 7.82 11.29 16.67
N ASN A 187 7.12 12.40 16.96
CA ASN A 187 7.69 13.73 17.02
C ASN A 187 7.91 14.16 18.48
N SER A 188 9.18 14.34 18.86
CA SER A 188 9.70 14.77 20.16
C SER A 188 9.67 13.83 21.39
N PRO A 189 9.32 12.52 21.37
CA PRO A 189 9.40 11.71 22.60
C PRO A 189 10.85 11.44 23.02
N SER A 190 11.19 11.73 24.27
CA SER A 190 12.50 11.39 24.83
C SER A 190 12.64 9.90 25.19
N SER A 191 11.53 9.15 25.30
CA SER A 191 11.51 7.67 25.22
C SER A 191 10.21 7.09 24.62
N VAL A 192 10.30 5.86 24.11
CA VAL A 192 9.16 5.05 23.62
C VAL A 192 9.24 3.68 24.28
N SER A 193 8.09 3.12 24.64
CA SER A 193 7.95 1.75 25.16
C SER A 193 6.71 1.09 24.58
N ILE A 194 6.73 -0.24 24.49
CA ILE A 194 5.64 -1.03 23.89
C ILE A 194 5.23 -2.13 24.86
N GLY A 195 3.95 -2.12 25.25
CA GLY A 195 3.31 -3.20 26.00
C GLY A 195 2.38 -4.05 25.11
N PRO A 196 1.91 -5.22 25.58
CA PRO A 196 2.38 -5.95 26.76
C PRO A 196 3.84 -6.43 26.59
N SER A 197 4.44 -7.02 27.63
CA SER A 197 5.81 -7.54 27.58
C SER A 197 5.99 -8.60 26.49
N GLY A 198 7.16 -8.62 25.84
CA GLY A 198 7.51 -9.56 24.77
C GLY A 198 8.15 -8.88 23.55
N TRP A 199 7.95 -7.57 23.40
CA TRP A 199 8.61 -6.77 22.37
C TRP A 199 10.13 -6.66 22.64
N ASN A 200 10.91 -7.11 21.66
CA ASN A 200 12.37 -7.00 21.63
C ASN A 200 12.76 -5.80 20.75
N LEU A 201 13.57 -4.90 21.31
CA LEU A 201 14.07 -3.73 20.58
C LEU A 201 15.04 -4.16 19.47
N ILE A 202 14.83 -3.64 18.26
CA ILE A 202 15.78 -3.75 17.14
C ILE A 202 16.57 -2.46 17.01
N TYR A 203 15.86 -1.33 16.98
CA TYR A 203 16.43 -0.02 16.68
C TYR A 203 15.64 1.10 17.34
N ALA A 204 16.31 2.07 17.94
CA ALA A 204 15.69 3.30 18.44
C ALA A 204 16.67 4.46 18.37
N GLU A 205 16.35 5.47 17.57
CA GLU A 205 17.26 6.58 17.26
C GLU A 205 16.49 7.86 16.95
N ASN A 206 17.13 9.01 17.08
CA ASN A 206 16.53 10.31 16.76
C ASN A 206 17.34 11.14 15.75
N LYS A 207 16.62 12.02 15.05
CA LYS A 207 17.15 13.00 14.10
C LYS A 207 16.29 14.26 14.22
N GLY A 208 16.88 15.33 14.77
CA GLY A 208 16.12 16.51 15.13
C GLY A 208 15.04 16.16 16.15
N THR A 209 13.79 16.49 15.83
CA THR A 209 12.61 16.10 16.62
C THR A 209 12.03 14.72 16.24
N LEU A 210 12.40 14.18 15.08
CA LEU A 210 11.93 12.87 14.63
C LEU A 210 12.60 11.77 15.45
N ARG A 211 11.78 10.83 15.94
CA ARG A 211 12.24 9.57 16.54
C ARG A 211 11.70 8.38 15.75
N SER A 212 12.59 7.44 15.46
CA SER A 212 12.24 6.10 14.96
C SER A 212 12.40 5.09 16.10
N PHE A 213 11.46 4.16 16.22
CA PHE A 213 11.54 3.03 17.16
C PHE A 213 10.99 1.78 16.48
N ILE A 214 11.80 0.73 16.41
CA ILE A 214 11.50 -0.52 15.72
C ILE A 214 11.73 -1.68 16.68
N ALA A 215 10.72 -2.52 16.86
CA ALA A 215 10.77 -3.70 17.71
C ALA A 215 10.11 -4.89 17.01
N TYR A 216 10.42 -6.11 17.46
CA TYR A 216 9.71 -7.32 17.05
C TYR A 216 9.11 -8.08 18.22
N ASN A 217 8.10 -8.89 17.94
CA ASN A 217 7.56 -9.90 18.83
C ASN A 217 7.12 -11.11 17.98
N ILE A 218 6.89 -12.26 18.61
CA ILE A 218 6.24 -13.41 17.95
C ILE A 218 4.76 -13.36 18.30
N TYR A 219 3.89 -13.48 17.29
CA TYR A 219 2.45 -13.42 17.51
C TYR A 219 1.95 -14.69 18.20
N ASP A 220 1.15 -14.50 19.24
CA ASP A 220 0.44 -15.56 19.96
C ASP A 220 -1.02 -15.13 20.23
N SER A 221 -1.95 -15.86 19.64
CA SER A 221 -3.40 -15.69 19.83
C SER A 221 -3.87 -15.85 21.28
N SER A 222 -3.04 -16.39 22.18
CA SER A 222 -3.36 -16.43 23.62
C SER A 222 -3.33 -15.04 24.26
N ASN A 223 -2.58 -14.09 23.66
CA ASN A 223 -2.49 -12.69 24.07
C ASN A 223 -2.84 -11.74 22.89
N PRO A 224 -4.08 -11.78 22.37
CA PRO A 224 -4.46 -11.10 21.12
C PRO A 224 -4.68 -9.59 21.26
N GLY A 225 -4.35 -9.00 22.42
CA GLY A 225 -4.57 -7.59 22.68
C GLY A 225 -3.65 -6.69 21.84
N PRO A 226 -4.07 -5.46 21.50
CA PRO A 226 -3.24 -4.54 20.73
C PRO A 226 -1.94 -4.17 21.45
N ALA A 227 -0.94 -3.78 20.68
CA ALA A 227 0.27 -3.19 21.24
C ALA A 227 -0.07 -1.81 21.84
N ILE A 228 0.34 -1.60 23.09
CA ILE A 228 0.17 -0.34 23.81
C ILE A 228 1.47 0.44 23.65
N ILE A 229 1.49 1.43 22.76
CA ILE A 229 2.63 2.31 22.55
C ILE A 229 2.53 3.43 23.58
N SER A 230 3.59 3.62 24.37
CA SER A 230 3.63 4.60 25.45
C SER A 230 4.87 5.50 25.35
N PHE A 231 4.65 6.80 25.52
CA PHE A 231 5.63 7.87 25.50
C PHE A 231 5.73 8.51 26.89
N ASN A 232 6.92 8.95 27.28
CA ASN A 232 7.11 9.70 28.52
C ASN A 232 6.65 11.17 28.44
N GLU A 233 6.53 11.70 27.22
CA GLU A 233 6.01 13.03 26.93
C GLU A 233 4.92 12.91 25.85
N PRO A 234 3.82 13.69 25.91
CA PRO A 234 2.81 13.68 24.85
C PRO A 234 3.44 13.96 23.49
N SER A 235 3.27 13.04 22.53
CA SER A 235 3.89 13.10 21.21
C SER A 235 2.86 12.88 20.12
N ASP A 236 3.05 13.49 18.95
CA ASP A 236 2.39 12.99 17.74
C ASP A 236 3.15 11.76 17.25
N ALA A 237 2.43 10.73 16.80
CA ALA A 237 2.97 9.43 16.52
C ALA A 237 2.16 8.62 15.50
N VAL A 238 2.87 7.78 14.76
CA VAL A 238 2.31 6.75 13.90
C VAL A 238 3.03 5.43 14.13
N ALA A 239 2.31 4.34 13.93
CA ALA A 239 2.84 3.00 13.92
C ALA A 239 2.38 2.23 12.67
N VAL A 240 3.26 1.39 12.17
CA VAL A 240 2.94 0.36 11.18
C VAL A 240 3.42 -0.97 11.72
N MET A 241 2.58 -2.00 11.65
CA MET A 241 2.99 -3.38 11.90
C MET A 241 3.05 -4.16 10.60
N ILE A 242 4.01 -5.07 10.53
CA ILE A 242 4.16 -6.06 9.47
C ILE A 242 4.36 -7.43 10.09
N ALA A 243 3.45 -8.35 9.74
CA ALA A 243 3.52 -9.76 10.10
C ALA A 243 4.16 -10.55 8.97
N PHE A 244 5.06 -11.48 9.31
CA PHE A 244 5.79 -12.28 8.34
C PHE A 244 5.83 -13.75 8.76
N GLU A 245 5.73 -14.62 7.75
CA GLU A 245 5.78 -16.07 7.89
C GLU A 245 7.17 -16.62 7.52
N ASN A 246 7.51 -17.77 8.11
CA ASN A 246 8.75 -18.53 7.88
C ASN A 246 10.07 -17.84 8.30
N ALA A 247 10.03 -16.72 9.01
CA ALA A 247 11.24 -16.15 9.60
C ALA A 247 11.69 -16.94 10.84
N SER A 248 12.95 -16.74 11.23
CA SER A 248 13.49 -17.21 12.51
C SER A 248 12.74 -16.61 13.69
N GLU A 249 12.33 -17.44 14.65
CA GLU A 249 11.67 -16.99 15.89
C GLU A 249 12.65 -16.29 16.86
N PHE A 250 13.94 -16.65 16.80
CA PHE A 250 14.97 -16.19 17.74
C PHE A 250 15.81 -15.02 17.21
N ASP A 251 15.94 -14.90 15.90
CA ASP A 251 16.65 -13.82 15.22
C ASP A 251 15.96 -13.54 13.86
N PRO A 252 14.76 -12.95 13.87
CA PRO A 252 14.07 -12.64 12.63
C PRO A 252 14.86 -11.64 11.79
N ALA A 253 15.67 -10.76 12.41
CA ALA A 253 16.37 -9.66 11.77
C ALA A 253 17.90 -9.90 11.69
N ASN A 254 18.29 -11.00 11.03
CA ASN A 254 19.67 -11.51 10.96
C ASN A 254 20.71 -10.60 10.25
N TRP A 255 20.32 -9.39 9.87
CA TRP A 255 21.18 -8.26 9.54
C TRP A 255 20.32 -6.99 9.54
N PHE A 256 20.89 -5.87 10.00
CA PHE A 256 20.34 -4.54 9.77
C PHE A 256 21.46 -3.51 9.62
N ASP A 257 21.13 -2.38 8.99
CA ASP A 257 22.00 -1.22 8.83
C ASP A 257 21.12 0.03 8.67
N ASP A 258 21.51 1.15 9.26
CA ASP A 258 20.70 2.36 9.32
C ASP A 258 21.39 3.59 8.71
N ASP A 259 20.61 4.65 8.56
CA ASP A 259 21.08 5.95 8.09
C ASP A 259 20.06 7.03 8.49
N LYS A 260 20.51 8.27 8.65
CA LYS A 260 19.64 9.39 9.00
C LYS A 260 20.17 10.70 8.44
N GLY A 261 19.25 11.51 7.92
CA GLY A 261 19.59 12.72 7.19
C GLY A 261 18.47 13.75 7.23
N THR A 262 18.64 14.77 6.40
CA THR A 262 17.63 15.81 6.17
C THR A 262 17.49 15.90 4.66
N ALA A 263 16.34 15.53 4.12
CA ALA A 263 16.06 15.67 2.70
C ALA A 263 15.79 17.13 2.39
N VAL A 264 16.32 17.60 1.26
CA VAL A 264 16.02 18.89 0.65
C VAL A 264 15.35 18.59 -0.68
N PHE A 265 14.10 19.01 -0.84
CA PHE A 265 13.21 18.61 -1.95
C PHE A 265 13.86 18.64 -3.34
N ASP A 266 14.64 19.68 -3.67
CA ASP A 266 15.29 19.83 -4.98
C ASP A 266 16.70 19.20 -5.07
N THR A 267 17.16 18.45 -4.06
CA THR A 267 18.53 17.92 -3.97
C THR A 267 18.55 16.38 -3.85
N PRO A 268 18.54 15.63 -4.98
CA PRO A 268 18.44 14.17 -5.01
C PRO A 268 19.36 13.42 -4.04
N GLN A 269 20.59 13.87 -3.86
CA GLN A 269 21.59 13.19 -3.02
C GLN A 269 21.29 13.23 -1.51
N THR A 270 20.34 14.07 -1.07
CA THR A 270 19.94 14.21 0.34
C THR A 270 18.81 13.26 0.76
N HIS A 271 18.17 12.58 -0.20
CA HIS A 271 17.10 11.63 0.04
C HIS A 271 17.67 10.25 0.45
N PRO A 272 17.00 9.50 1.35
CA PRO A 272 17.47 8.18 1.76
C PRO A 272 17.59 7.22 0.56
N GLN A 273 18.61 6.37 0.57
CA GLN A 273 18.71 5.18 -0.30
C GLN A 273 18.13 3.96 0.44
N PRO A 274 17.97 2.80 -0.21
CA PRO A 274 17.94 1.49 0.45
C PRO A 274 19.30 1.11 1.06
N LYS A 275 19.29 0.30 2.13
CA LYS A 275 20.50 -0.31 2.73
C LYS A 275 20.44 -1.79 2.39
N GLU A 276 21.50 -2.34 1.82
CA GLU A 276 21.60 -3.77 1.48
C GLU A 276 22.88 -4.35 2.13
N PRO A 277 22.91 -5.66 2.45
CA PRO A 277 24.13 -6.33 2.86
C PRO A 277 25.24 -6.17 1.80
N THR A 278 26.40 -5.64 2.21
CA THR A 278 27.54 -5.38 1.32
C THR A 278 28.25 -6.65 0.83
N ASP A 279 27.93 -7.80 1.42
CA ASP A 279 28.40 -9.14 1.03
C ASP A 279 27.60 -9.75 -0.13
N GLY A 280 26.52 -9.09 -0.58
CA GLY A 280 25.59 -9.63 -1.58
C GLY A 280 24.76 -10.82 -1.09
N ALA A 281 24.81 -11.16 0.20
CA ALA A 281 24.21 -12.36 0.79
C ALA A 281 22.72 -12.19 1.12
N THR A 282 21.99 -11.40 0.35
CA THR A 282 20.52 -11.41 0.38
C THR A 282 20.03 -12.63 -0.40
N LEU A 283 20.10 -13.79 0.26
CA LEU A 283 19.71 -15.08 -0.33
C LEU A 283 18.28 -15.02 -0.89
N PRO A 284 17.93 -15.80 -1.93
CA PRO A 284 16.57 -15.80 -2.52
C PRO A 284 15.42 -16.14 -1.54
N LYS A 285 15.77 -16.67 -0.35
CA LYS A 285 14.87 -17.04 0.74
C LYS A 285 14.63 -15.91 1.75
N HIS A 286 15.47 -14.87 1.70
CA HIS A 286 15.45 -13.74 2.63
C HIS A 286 14.60 -12.58 2.08
N LEU A 287 13.94 -11.88 3.00
CA LEU A 287 13.18 -10.67 2.73
C LEU A 287 14.03 -9.46 3.11
N ASN A 288 14.37 -8.59 2.16
CA ASN A 288 14.92 -7.27 2.49
C ASN A 288 13.76 -6.31 2.80
N LEU A 289 13.71 -5.81 4.03
CA LEU A 289 12.81 -4.75 4.48
C LEU A 289 13.56 -3.42 4.49
N GLN A 290 12.88 -2.35 4.12
CA GLN A 290 13.33 -0.98 4.35
C GLN A 290 12.24 -0.23 5.09
N ILE A 291 12.57 0.22 6.29
CA ILE A 291 11.68 0.99 7.15
C ILE A 291 12.17 2.43 7.12
N ILE A 292 11.28 3.36 6.83
CA ILE A 292 11.58 4.79 6.77
C ILE A 292 10.63 5.56 7.67
N ALA A 293 11.19 6.36 8.57
CA ALA A 293 10.50 7.39 9.32
C ALA A 293 10.88 8.77 8.74
N ALA A 294 9.93 9.69 8.66
CA ALA A 294 10.16 11.04 8.17
C ALA A 294 9.28 12.07 8.88
N ASN A 295 9.78 13.31 8.96
CA ASN A 295 8.93 14.47 9.21
C ASN A 295 8.14 14.79 7.94
N GLY A 296 6.91 15.25 8.09
CA GLY A 296 6.01 15.48 6.96
C GLY A 296 5.24 14.24 6.50
N ASN A 297 4.54 14.41 5.38
CA ASN A 297 4.00 13.35 4.54
C ASN A 297 4.72 13.37 3.18
N PRO A 298 5.95 12.83 3.09
CA PRO A 298 6.79 13.00 1.92
C PRO A 298 6.41 12.08 0.73
N TRP A 299 5.34 11.29 0.83
CA TRP A 299 5.03 10.17 -0.06
C TRP A 299 4.23 10.59 -1.33
N PRO A 300 4.82 10.52 -2.54
CA PRO A 300 4.11 10.84 -3.77
C PRO A 300 2.90 9.91 -3.99
N ASN A 301 1.72 10.45 -4.34
CA ASN A 301 0.56 9.67 -4.76
C ASN A 301 0.23 8.46 -3.86
N GLN A 302 0.48 8.58 -2.56
CA GLN A 302 0.33 7.50 -1.58
C GLN A 302 1.28 6.29 -1.73
N THR A 303 2.36 6.33 -2.51
CA THR A 303 3.41 5.29 -2.53
C THR A 303 4.72 5.76 -1.89
N LEU A 304 5.50 4.83 -1.34
CA LEU A 304 6.87 5.09 -0.88
C LEU A 304 7.86 5.18 -2.07
N GLY A 305 7.45 4.72 -3.26
CA GLY A 305 8.03 5.13 -4.55
C GLY A 305 9.44 4.62 -4.87
N VAL A 306 9.93 3.60 -4.16
CA VAL A 306 11.29 3.08 -4.36
C VAL A 306 11.31 1.95 -5.39
N ALA A 307 12.01 2.18 -6.50
CA ALA A 307 12.17 1.19 -7.56
C ALA A 307 12.72 -0.15 -7.03
N SER A 308 12.24 -1.25 -7.62
CA SER A 308 12.47 -2.64 -7.22
C SER A 308 11.85 -3.09 -5.89
N PHE A 309 11.38 -2.19 -5.02
CA PHE A 309 10.70 -2.56 -3.77
C PHE A 309 9.17 -2.51 -3.91
N THR A 310 8.48 -3.26 -3.06
CA THR A 310 7.01 -3.29 -2.95
C THR A 310 6.58 -2.62 -1.66
N ASP A 311 5.60 -1.71 -1.72
CA ASP A 311 5.02 -1.08 -0.53
C ASP A 311 4.26 -2.13 0.31
N ALA A 312 4.61 -2.29 1.59
CA ALA A 312 3.91 -3.17 2.52
C ALA A 312 2.83 -2.41 3.29
N ALA A 313 3.22 -1.30 3.92
CA ALA A 313 2.32 -0.43 4.67
C ALA A 313 3.01 0.90 4.98
N LYS A 314 2.18 1.89 5.32
CA LYS A 314 2.60 3.25 5.66
C LYS A 314 1.54 3.89 6.56
N ALA A 315 1.94 4.84 7.37
CA ALA A 315 1.07 5.68 8.17
C ALA A 315 1.61 7.10 8.20
N THR A 316 0.70 8.07 8.24
CA THR A 316 1.01 9.50 8.39
C THR A 316 0.14 10.05 9.50
N SER A 317 0.70 10.94 10.32
CA SER A 317 -0.02 11.50 11.46
C SER A 317 -1.06 12.52 11.04
N ILE A 318 -1.95 12.88 11.97
CA ILE A 318 -2.98 13.88 11.73
C ILE A 318 -2.31 15.25 11.56
N GLY A 319 -2.55 15.90 10.42
CA GLY A 319 -1.87 17.15 10.07
C GLY A 319 -0.49 16.97 9.43
N ASP A 320 -0.16 15.75 8.96
CA ASP A 320 1.04 15.45 8.20
C ASP A 320 2.36 15.80 8.95
N VAL A 321 2.39 15.70 10.28
CA VAL A 321 3.55 16.10 11.10
C VAL A 321 4.71 15.12 10.94
N ASN A 322 4.41 13.82 10.99
CA ASN A 322 5.38 12.75 10.81
C ASN A 322 4.74 11.51 10.18
N SER A 323 5.57 10.66 9.58
CA SER A 323 5.13 9.47 8.89
C SER A 323 6.12 8.31 9.03
N VAL A 324 5.63 7.09 8.84
CA VAL A 324 6.42 5.86 8.77
C VAL A 324 5.97 5.03 7.57
N GLY A 325 6.91 4.39 6.89
CA GLY A 325 6.67 3.52 5.75
C GLY A 325 7.54 2.28 5.82
N ILE A 326 7.02 1.16 5.31
CA ILE A 326 7.74 -0.10 5.14
C ILE A 326 7.58 -0.53 3.67
N VAL A 327 8.71 -0.70 3.00
CA VAL A 327 8.78 -1.41 1.71
C VAL A 327 9.57 -2.70 1.86
N PHE A 328 9.35 -3.67 0.99
CA PHE A 328 10.02 -4.97 1.02
C PHE A 328 10.42 -5.46 -0.37
N ARG A 329 11.39 -6.38 -0.41
CA ARG A 329 11.87 -7.01 -1.63
C ARG A 329 12.40 -8.40 -1.31
N ASN A 330 12.23 -9.36 -2.22
CA ASN A 330 12.79 -10.71 -2.07
C ASN A 330 14.10 -10.82 -2.85
N GLY A 331 15.16 -11.34 -2.21
CA GLY A 331 16.49 -11.52 -2.84
C GLY A 331 17.35 -10.25 -2.95
N ALA A 332 18.57 -10.39 -3.49
CA ALA A 332 19.56 -9.32 -3.62
C ALA A 332 19.19 -8.27 -4.67
N ALA A 333 19.64 -7.03 -4.50
CA ALA A 333 19.48 -6.01 -5.52
C ALA A 333 20.48 -6.25 -6.66
N PRO A 334 20.14 -5.91 -7.92
CA PRO A 334 21.18 -5.65 -8.89
C PRO A 334 22.08 -4.52 -8.35
N VAL A 335 23.39 -4.64 -8.55
CA VAL A 335 24.32 -3.54 -8.20
C VAL A 335 24.09 -2.40 -9.20
N LEU A 336 23.37 -1.38 -8.77
CA LEU A 336 23.06 -0.19 -9.56
C LEU A 336 24.13 0.89 -9.34
N PRO A 337 24.64 1.56 -10.39
CA PRO A 337 25.57 2.69 -10.25
C PRO A 337 24.98 3.84 -9.42
N ASP A 338 23.69 4.11 -9.63
CA ASP A 338 22.88 5.04 -8.85
C ASP A 338 21.69 4.26 -8.26
N PRO A 339 21.77 3.74 -7.02
CA PRO A 339 20.64 3.04 -6.43
C PRO A 339 19.49 4.00 -6.13
N PRO A 340 18.23 3.54 -6.30
CA PRO A 340 17.04 4.39 -6.18
C PRO A 340 16.96 5.04 -4.79
N ARG A 341 16.26 6.18 -4.71
CA ARG A 341 16.09 6.93 -3.47
C ARG A 341 14.62 7.02 -3.09
N PHE A 342 14.35 7.02 -1.79
CA PHE A 342 13.05 7.38 -1.22
C PHE A 342 12.80 8.86 -1.47
N TRP A 343 12.19 9.20 -2.61
CA TRP A 343 11.94 10.58 -2.97
C TRP A 343 10.96 11.20 -1.97
N GLN A 344 11.35 12.34 -1.40
CA GLN A 344 10.53 13.06 -0.42
C GLN A 344 9.98 14.33 -1.04
N GLN A 345 8.65 14.48 -1.01
CA GLN A 345 7.97 15.67 -1.53
C GLN A 345 8.09 16.91 -0.63
N THR A 346 8.71 16.76 0.54
CA THR A 346 8.89 17.83 1.53
C THR A 346 10.33 17.84 2.04
N THR A 347 10.88 19.03 2.28
CA THR A 347 12.14 19.18 3.03
C THR A 347 11.90 18.78 4.48
N GLY A 348 12.66 17.83 5.01
CA GLY A 348 12.42 17.27 6.34
C GLY A 348 13.49 16.29 6.81
N ASP A 349 13.55 16.06 8.11
CA ASP A 349 14.39 15.04 8.71
C ASP A 349 13.85 13.64 8.43
N TRP A 350 14.76 12.68 8.25
CA TRP A 350 14.43 11.28 8.01
C TRP A 350 15.39 10.33 8.71
N ILE A 351 14.87 9.14 9.03
CA ILE A 351 15.61 8.01 9.60
C ILE A 351 15.18 6.77 8.79
N ARG A 352 16.15 5.99 8.31
CA ARG A 352 15.91 4.80 7.48
C ARG A 352 16.70 3.63 8.04
N VAL A 353 16.06 2.47 8.13
CA VAL A 353 16.66 1.21 8.57
C VAL A 353 16.39 0.15 7.50
N GLY A 354 17.47 -0.41 6.95
CA GLY A 354 17.41 -1.63 6.15
C GLY A 354 17.55 -2.84 7.05
N MET A 355 16.77 -3.89 6.80
CA MET A 355 16.80 -5.14 7.56
C MET A 355 16.68 -6.33 6.63
N ARG A 356 17.37 -7.43 6.94
CA ARG A 356 17.23 -8.71 6.25
C ARG A 356 16.53 -9.68 7.18
N LEU A 357 15.37 -10.19 6.76
CA LEU A 357 14.72 -11.29 7.44
C LEU A 357 15.10 -12.63 6.82
N GLY A 358 15.49 -13.59 7.66
CA GLY A 358 15.89 -14.93 7.23
C GLY A 358 15.09 -16.05 7.90
N THR A 359 15.11 -17.22 7.27
CA THR A 359 14.61 -18.46 7.86
C THR A 359 15.54 -18.90 9.01
N GLY A 360 15.01 -19.54 10.04
CA GLY A 360 15.84 -20.22 11.04
C GLY A 360 16.78 -21.26 10.38
N SER A 361 17.99 -21.41 10.92
CA SER A 361 19.05 -22.31 10.44
C SER A 361 18.85 -23.76 10.90
#